data_AF-A0A0M9ZTG3-F1
#
_entry.id   AF-A0A0M9ZTG3-F1
#
_cell.length_a   1.000
_cell.length_b   1.000
_cell.length_c   1.000
_cell.angle_alpha   90.00
_cell.angle_beta   90.00
_cell.angle_gamma   90.00
#
_symmetry.space_group_name_H-M   'P 1'
#
loop_
_entity.id
_entity.type
_entity.pdbx_description
1 polymer ?
#
loop_
_entity_poly.entity_id
_entity_poly.type
_entity_poly.pdbx_seq_one_letter_code
_entity_poly.pdbx_strand_id
1 'polypeptide(L)' 'FGGSAKEIPGIGEIGYIGLTAFVLNVLVTVVLTLVLKAVKAPEGVDETRPEDYTADAGDPGVQVELPPATAGSAH' A
#
# COMPACT_ATOMS: atom_id res chain seq x y z
N PHE A 1 -29.21 14.91 -7.26
CA PHE A 1 -27.74 14.86 -7.30
C PHE A 1 -27.26 14.33 -5.94
N GLY A 2 -26.46 13.26 -5.90
CA GLY A 2 -26.06 12.62 -4.63
C GLY A 2 -26.40 11.12 -4.49
N GLY A 3 -26.88 10.46 -5.56
CA GLY A 3 -27.08 9.01 -5.53
C GLY A 3 -25.75 8.28 -5.75
N SER A 4 -25.44 7.30 -4.91
CA SER A 4 -24.25 6.45 -5.04
C SER A 4 -24.36 5.41 -6.16
N ALA A 5 -25.51 5.36 -6.84
CA ALA A 5 -25.80 4.47 -7.95
C ALA A 5 -25.95 5.28 -9.25
N LYS A 6 -25.29 4.81 -10.31
CA LYS A 6 -25.32 5.40 -11.65
C LYS A 6 -25.16 4.29 -12.68
N GLU A 7 -25.58 4.53 -13.91
CA GLU A 7 -25.31 3.65 -15.03
C GLU A 7 -23.81 3.35 -15.16
N ILE A 8 -23.46 2.06 -15.23
CA ILE A 8 -22.08 1.60 -15.40
C ILE A 8 -21.72 1.65 -16.90
N PRO A 9 -20.67 2.41 -17.28
CA PRO A 9 -20.20 2.45 -18.66
C PRO A 9 -19.86 1.05 -19.18
N GLY A 10 -20.41 0.67 -20.35
CA GLY A 10 -20.15 -0.61 -21.01
C GLY A 10 -21.06 -1.77 -20.59
N ILE A 11 -21.84 -1.63 -19.51
CA ILE A 11 -22.81 -2.64 -19.04
C ILE A 11 -24.26 -2.13 -19.17
N GLY A 12 -24.47 -0.81 -19.15
CA GLY A 12 -25.78 -0.18 -19.36
C GLY A 12 -26.75 -0.36 -18.18
N GLU A 13 -26.27 -0.93 -17.06
CA GLU A 13 -27.07 -1.19 -15.87
C GLU A 13 -26.68 -0.24 -14.73
N ILE A 14 -27.64 0.10 -13.87
CA ILE A 14 -27.40 0.95 -12.71
C ILE A 14 -26.63 0.15 -11.66
N GLY A 15 -25.44 0.61 -11.30
CA GLY A 15 -24.62 0.00 -10.26
C GLY A 15 -24.07 1.01 -9.27
N TYR A 16 -23.58 0.49 -8.14
CA TYR A 16 -22.98 1.31 -7.09
C TYR A 16 -21.56 1.71 -7.48
N ILE A 17 -21.32 3.01 -7.63
CA ILE A 17 -20.10 3.58 -8.22
C ILE A 17 -18.85 3.11 -7.45
N GLY A 18 -18.89 3.09 -6.13
CA GLY A 18 -17.74 2.67 -5.31
C GLY A 18 -17.39 1.18 -5.44
N LEU A 19 -18.39 0.32 -5.60
CA LEU A 19 -18.21 -1.13 -5.70
C LEU A 19 -17.70 -1.49 -7.09
N THR A 20 -18.27 -0.88 -8.13
CA THR A 20 -17.78 -1.04 -9.51
C THR A 20 -16.33 -0.57 -9.63
N ALA A 21 -16.00 0.59 -9.06
CA ALA A 21 -14.62 1.09 -9.04
C ALA A 21 -13.67 0.14 -8.29
N PHE A 22 -14.09 -0.39 -7.13
CA PHE A 22 -13.29 -1.37 -6.39
C PHE A 22 -13.02 -2.64 -7.21
N VAL A 23 -14.07 -3.24 -7.78
CA VAL A 23 -13.95 -4.45 -8.61
C VAL A 23 -13.03 -4.21 -9.81
N LEU A 24 -13.18 -3.06 -10.48
CA LEU A 24 -12.32 -2.70 -11.61
C LEU A 24 -10.84 -2.58 -11.19
N ASN A 25 -10.54 -1.95 -10.05
CA ASN A 25 -9.18 -1.88 -9.54
C ASN A 25 -8.61 -3.27 -9.21
N VAL A 26 -9.41 -4.14 -8.58
CA VAL A 26 -9.00 -5.53 -8.29
C VAL A 26 -8.70 -6.28 -9.58
N LEU A 27 -9.55 -6.15 -10.61
CA LEU A 27 -9.32 -6.75 -11.93
C LEU A 27 -8.02 -6.25 -12.56
N VAL A 28 -7.76 -4.94 -12.55
CA VAL A 28 -6.51 -4.37 -13.05
C VAL A 28 -5.31 -4.93 -12.31
N THR A 29 -5.35 -4.99 -10.97
CA THR A 29 -4.28 -5.54 -10.13
C THR A 29 -4.01 -7.01 -10.45
N VAL A 30 -5.05 -7.84 -10.57
CA VAL A 30 -4.91 -9.27 -10.90
C VAL A 30 -4.30 -9.44 -12.29
N VAL A 31 -4.82 -8.73 -13.30
CA VAL A 31 -4.30 -8.80 -14.68
C VAL A 31 -2.83 -8.37 -14.73
N LEU A 32 -2.49 -7.24 -14.11
CA LEU A 32 -1.12 -6.76 -14.07
C LEU A 32 -0.20 -7.76 -13.36
N THR A 33 -0.65 -8.35 -12.25
CA THR A 33 0.11 -9.38 -11.51
C THR A 33 0.40 -10.59 -12.40
N LEU A 34 -0.60 -11.09 -13.14
CA LEU A 34 -0.42 -12.22 -14.06
C LEU A 34 0.54 -11.86 -15.21
N VAL A 35 0.43 -10.65 -15.76
CA VAL A 35 1.35 -10.16 -16.80
C VAL A 35 2.78 -10.10 -16.27
N LEU A 36 3.02 -9.48 -15.10
CA LEU A 36 4.33 -9.39 -14.47
C LEU A 36 4.94 -10.77 -14.21
N LYS A 37 4.14 -11.72 -13.71
CA LYS A 37 4.57 -13.11 -13.53
C LYS A 37 4.89 -13.80 -14.88
N ALA A 38 4.08 -13.56 -15.91
CA ALA A 38 4.29 -14.16 -17.23
C ALA A 38 5.58 -13.68 -17.91
N VAL A 39 5.91 -12.39 -17.74
CA VAL A 39 7.18 -11.83 -18.23
C VAL A 39 8.37 -12.12 -17.31
N LYS A 40 8.16 -12.88 -16.22
CA LYS A 40 9.16 -13.18 -15.18
C LYS A 40 9.83 -11.90 -14.66
N ALA A 41 9.00 -10.89 -14.36
CA ALA A 41 9.49 -9.67 -13.72
C ALA A 41 10.29 -10.02 -12.46
N PRO A 42 11.43 -9.34 -12.20
CA PRO A 42 12.22 -9.62 -11.03
C PRO A 42 11.42 -9.33 -9.76
N GLU A 43 11.53 -10.23 -8.78
CA GLU A 43 10.99 -10.00 -7.45
C GLU A 43 11.84 -8.96 -6.71
N GLY A 44 11.26 -8.36 -5.67
CA GLY A 44 12.03 -7.54 -4.73
C GLY A 44 13.14 -8.38 -4.08
N VAL A 45 14.34 -7.83 -4.03
CA VAL A 45 15.47 -8.46 -3.31
C VAL A 45 15.29 -8.19 -1.82
N ASP A 46 15.72 -9.14 -0.99
CA ASP A 46 15.85 -8.90 0.44
C ASP A 46 16.96 -7.88 0.69
N GLU A 47 16.58 -6.68 1.10
CA GLU A 47 17.49 -5.58 1.43
C GLU A 47 17.90 -5.61 2.91
N THR A 48 17.42 -6.58 3.70
CA THR A 48 17.74 -6.65 5.13
C THR A 48 19.16 -7.15 5.36
N ARG A 49 19.82 -6.55 6.35
CA ARG A 49 21.18 -6.89 6.80
C ARG A 49 21.12 -7.37 8.25
N PRO A 50 22.07 -8.21 8.71
CA PRO A 50 22.12 -8.64 10.11
C PRO A 50 22.12 -7.49 11.11
N GLU A 51 22.74 -6.36 10.74
CA GLU A 51 22.80 -5.13 11.52
C GLU A 51 21.45 -4.39 11.63
N ASP A 52 20.49 -4.62 10.73
CA ASP A 52 19.15 -3.98 10.80
C ASP A 52 18.27 -4.57 11.93
N TYR A 53 18.68 -5.71 12.49
CA TYR A 53 17.93 -6.39 13.54
C TYR A 53 18.37 -5.99 14.96
N THR A 54 19.42 -5.17 15.09
CA THR A 54 19.88 -4.63 16.38
C THR A 54 19.85 -3.10 16.35
N ALA A 55 19.70 -2.49 17.51
CA ALA A 55 19.75 -1.04 17.68
C ALA A 55 20.29 -0.71 19.06
N ASP A 56 21.44 -1.31 19.39
CA ASP A 56 22.02 -1.16 20.71
C ASP A 56 22.69 0.22 20.85
N ALA A 57 22.68 0.76 22.07
CA ALA A 57 23.30 2.04 22.34
C ALA A 57 24.81 1.97 22.05
N GLY A 58 25.25 2.76 21.07
CA GLY A 58 26.63 2.76 20.58
C GLY A 58 26.80 2.15 19.18
N ASP A 59 25.76 1.53 18.61
CA ASP A 59 25.80 1.03 17.24
C ASP A 59 25.83 2.20 16.23
N PRO A 60 26.51 2.04 15.07
CA PRO A 60 26.52 3.04 14.01
C PRO A 60 25.09 3.39 13.56
N GLY A 61 24.73 4.67 13.67
CA GLY A 61 23.41 5.16 13.24
C GLY A 61 22.31 5.12 14.31
N VAL A 62 22.58 4.58 15.51
CA VAL A 62 21.62 4.59 16.63
C VAL A 62 21.72 5.89 17.42
N GLN A 63 20.61 6.63 17.47
CA GLN A 63 20.49 7.85 18.27
C GLN A 63 20.20 7.47 19.73
N VAL A 64 21.04 7.91 20.66
CA VAL A 64 20.92 7.58 22.10
C VAL A 64 19.81 8.40 22.77
N GLU A 65 19.46 9.56 22.20
CA GLU A 65 18.52 10.49 22.83
C GLU A 65 17.16 10.44 22.14
N LEU A 66 16.18 9.83 22.80
CA LEU A 66 14.78 9.97 22.40
C LEU A 66 14.32 11.41 22.74
N PRO A 67 13.58 12.09 21.83
CA PRO A 67 12.89 13.32 22.18
C PRO A 67 12.01 13.10 23.43
N PRO A 68 11.84 14.11 24.29
CA PRO A 68 11.00 13.98 25.48
C PRO A 68 9.61 13.48 25.08
N ALA A 69 9.11 12.48 25.81
CA ALA A 69 7.86 11.76 25.51
C ALA A 69 6.60 12.66 25.39
N THR A 70 6.72 13.95 25.68
CA THR A 70 5.65 14.96 25.69
C THR A 70 5.55 15.78 24.40
N ALA A 71 6.42 15.59 23.40
CA ALA A 71 6.40 16.38 22.16
C ALA A 71 5.16 16.14 21.25
N GLY A 72 4.24 15.22 21.62
CA GLY A 72 3.05 14.88 20.83
C GLY A 72 1.76 14.67 21.62
N SER A 73 1.68 15.06 22.90
CA SER A 73 0.46 14.92 23.72
C SER A 73 -0.05 16.27 24.24
N ALA A 74 -0.04 17.27 23.38
CA ALA A 74 -0.79 18.50 23.59
C ALA A 74 -1.57 18.78 22.30
N HIS A 75 -2.71 18.13 22.13
CA HIS A 75 -3.91 18.62 21.45
C HIS A 75 -5.07 17.63 21.65
#